data_AF-A0A179S965-F1
#
_entry.id   AF-A0A179S965-F1
#
_cell.length_a   1.000
_cell.length_b   1.000
_cell.length_c   1.000
_cell.angle_alpha   90.00
_cell.angle_beta   90.00
_cell.angle_gamma   90.00
#
_symmetry.space_group_name_H-M   'P 1'
#
loop_
_entity.id
_entity.type
_entity.pdbx_description
1 polymer ?
#
loop_
_entity_poly.entity_id
_entity_poly.type
_entity_poly.pdbx_seq_one_letter_code
_entity_poly.pdbx_strand_id
1 'polypeptide(L)'
;MTDSPFEVPGVVLLQGVDAAVEADRIRAGEPWHDGSVAGLQFYGYGERGLNGEPIRPRLGQRLALVRAPDNAFDGYAVEVWLGNGVMLGHLPADVAGWVAGPLDAGRPLRAYCSHPGDWTPWSLRALLVGEALVEPNEPPPDEPCRLPAVVVAADDDIPF
;
A
#
# COMPACT_ATOMS: atom_id res chain seq x y z
N MET A 1 5.01 6.06 21.07
CA MET A 1 4.26 7.32 20.96
C MET A 1 3.13 7.02 20.01
N THR A 2 1.91 7.01 20.50
CA THR A 2 0.73 6.65 19.72
C THR A 2 0.30 7.93 19.02
N ASP A 3 0.67 8.09 17.75
CA ASP A 3 0.21 9.22 16.95
C ASP A 3 -1.31 9.18 16.94
N SER A 4 -1.91 10.27 17.39
CA SER A 4 -3.35 10.47 17.36
C SER A 4 -3.82 10.29 15.91
N PRO A 5 -4.87 9.51 15.63
CA PRO A 5 -5.38 9.32 14.25
C PRO A 5 -5.86 10.64 13.60
N PHE A 6 -5.89 11.73 14.38
CA PHE A 6 -6.26 13.07 13.96
C PHE A 6 -5.07 13.98 13.62
N GLU A 7 -3.84 13.58 13.95
CA GLU A 7 -2.66 14.38 13.65
C GLU A 7 -2.15 14.07 12.24
N VAL A 8 -2.12 15.10 11.39
CA VAL A 8 -1.67 14.95 10.01
C VAL A 8 -0.16 14.68 9.97
N PRO A 9 0.34 13.84 9.04
CA PRO A 9 1.77 13.59 8.91
C PRO A 9 2.58 14.88 8.74
N GLY A 10 3.65 15.04 9.49
CA GLY A 10 4.45 16.28 9.44
C GLY A 10 4.93 16.66 8.03
N VAL A 11 5.18 15.67 7.17
CA VAL A 11 5.61 15.90 5.77
C VAL A 11 4.59 16.66 4.94
N VAL A 12 3.29 16.54 5.22
CA VAL A 12 2.23 17.26 4.49
C VAL A 12 2.06 18.70 4.96
N LEU A 13 2.70 19.07 6.07
CA LEU A 13 2.71 20.46 6.58
C LEU A 13 3.84 21.31 6.00
N LEU A 14 4.79 20.69 5.30
CA LEU A 14 5.92 21.38 4.69
C LEU A 14 5.47 22.13 3.44
N GLN A 15 5.79 23.41 3.33
CA GLN A 15 5.47 24.19 2.14
C GLN A 15 6.44 23.88 0.98
N GLY A 16 5.91 23.87 -0.25
CA GLY A 16 6.72 23.72 -1.46
C GLY A 16 7.19 22.30 -1.78
N VAL A 17 6.66 21.27 -1.09
CA VAL A 17 6.89 19.86 -1.42
C VAL A 17 5.63 19.24 -2.02
N ASP A 18 5.80 18.17 -2.80
CA ASP A 18 4.68 17.51 -3.48
C ASP A 18 3.63 16.98 -2.48
N ALA A 19 4.07 16.45 -1.34
CA ALA A 19 3.19 15.90 -0.30
C ALA A 19 2.23 16.92 0.33
N ALA A 20 2.51 18.22 0.22
CA ALA A 20 1.68 19.28 0.82
C ALA A 20 0.23 19.26 0.32
N VAL A 21 0.00 18.78 -0.90
CA VAL A 21 -1.32 18.70 -1.54
C VAL A 21 -2.26 17.73 -0.83
N GLU A 22 -1.74 16.80 -0.03
CA GLU A 22 -2.53 15.78 0.66
C GLU A 22 -3.05 16.26 2.02
N ALA A 23 -2.59 17.41 2.52
CA ALA A 23 -2.96 17.88 3.86
C ALA A 23 -4.47 18.03 4.05
N ASP A 24 -5.15 18.63 3.07
CA ASP A 24 -6.61 18.86 3.15
C ASP A 24 -7.40 17.56 2.96
N ARG A 25 -6.88 16.63 2.17
CA ARG A 25 -7.46 15.29 1.95
C ARG A 25 -7.42 14.45 3.22
N ILE A 26 -6.25 14.41 3.87
CA ILE A 26 -6.09 13.69 5.14
C ILE A 26 -6.98 14.32 6.21
N ARG A 27 -7.07 15.66 6.29
CA ARG A 27 -8.01 16.34 7.22
C ARG A 27 -9.47 16.02 6.93
N ALA A 28 -9.82 15.81 5.66
CA ALA A 28 -11.15 15.37 5.25
C ALA A 28 -11.41 13.87 5.52
N GLY A 29 -10.43 13.14 6.07
CA GLY A 29 -10.56 11.73 6.44
C GLY A 29 -10.08 10.75 5.38
N GLU A 30 -9.36 11.20 4.34
CA GLU A 30 -8.75 10.27 3.38
C GLU A 30 -7.72 9.38 4.11
N PRO A 31 -7.79 8.05 3.98
CA PRO A 31 -6.93 7.13 4.70
C PRO A 31 -5.47 7.31 4.28
N TRP A 32 -4.58 7.13 5.24
CA TRP A 32 -3.15 7.23 5.04
C TRP A 32 -2.39 6.24 5.92
N HIS A 33 -1.17 5.92 5.50
CA HIS A 33 -0.25 5.04 6.22
C HIS A 33 1.18 5.53 5.99
N ASP A 34 1.99 5.62 7.04
CA ASP A 34 3.42 5.92 6.91
C ASP A 34 4.26 4.70 7.33
N GLY A 35 5.04 4.17 6.38
CA GLY A 35 5.76 2.92 6.55
C GLY A 35 7.15 2.94 5.90
N SER A 36 8.02 2.04 6.34
CA SER A 36 9.35 1.87 5.72
C SER A 36 9.24 1.25 4.33
N VAL A 37 10.24 1.52 3.49
CA VAL A 37 10.43 0.86 2.20
C VAL A 37 11.43 -0.28 2.36
N ALA A 38 11.06 -1.46 1.89
CA ALA A 38 11.84 -2.68 2.00
C ALA A 38 12.82 -2.84 0.82
N GLY A 39 13.91 -3.57 1.05
CA GLY A 39 14.83 -4.02 0.00
C GLY A 39 15.73 -2.92 -0.59
N LEU A 40 15.87 -1.77 0.08
CA LEU A 40 16.65 -0.61 -0.41
C LEU A 40 18.06 -0.98 -0.91
N GLN A 41 18.75 -1.86 -0.20
CA GLN A 41 20.12 -2.28 -0.49
C GLN A 41 20.27 -3.10 -1.79
N PHE A 42 19.17 -3.54 -2.40
CA PHE A 42 19.19 -4.36 -3.61
C PHE A 42 18.89 -3.56 -4.88
N TYR A 43 18.56 -2.27 -4.76
CA TYR A 43 18.15 -1.42 -5.87
C TYR A 43 18.91 -0.09 -5.86
N GLY A 44 18.44 0.91 -6.60
CA GLY A 44 19.17 2.13 -6.83
C GLY A 44 19.32 3.06 -5.62
N TYR A 45 18.75 2.73 -4.45
CA TYR A 45 18.85 3.60 -3.27
C TYR A 45 20.30 3.69 -2.76
N GLY A 46 20.86 4.91 -2.74
CA GLY A 46 22.26 5.14 -2.34
C GLY A 46 23.29 4.87 -3.43
N GLU A 47 22.89 4.32 -4.57
CA GLU A 47 23.78 4.21 -5.73
C GLU A 47 24.12 5.60 -6.29
N ARG A 48 25.25 5.71 -6.98
CA ARG A 48 25.69 6.98 -7.57
C ARG A 48 24.82 7.33 -8.78
N GLY A 49 24.13 8.47 -8.69
CA GLY A 49 23.32 9.01 -9.77
C GLY A 49 24.14 9.66 -10.88
N LEU A 50 23.46 10.03 -11.98
CA LEU A 50 24.07 10.65 -13.16
C LEU A 50 24.71 12.02 -12.88
N ASN A 51 24.21 12.74 -11.87
CA ASN A 51 24.77 14.00 -11.40
C ASN A 51 25.93 13.81 -10.42
N GLY A 52 26.35 12.56 -10.15
CA GLY A 52 27.39 12.21 -9.21
C GLY A 52 26.94 12.14 -7.76
N GLU A 53 25.73 12.62 -7.43
CA GLU A 53 25.12 12.53 -6.10
C GLU A 53 24.45 11.18 -5.90
N PRO A 54 24.40 10.64 -4.67
CA PRO A 54 23.69 9.39 -4.42
C PRO A 54 22.18 9.53 -4.68
N ILE A 55 21.58 8.47 -5.23
CA ILE A 55 20.16 8.44 -5.56
C ILE A 55 19.34 8.32 -4.28
N ARG A 56 18.53 9.34 -4.01
CA ARG A 56 17.67 9.42 -2.84
C ARG A 56 16.51 10.39 -3.10
N PRO A 57 15.26 10.03 -2.73
CA PRO A 57 14.16 10.98 -2.81
C PRO A 57 14.37 12.16 -1.84
N ARG A 58 13.88 13.33 -2.22
CA ARG A 58 13.78 14.48 -1.32
C ARG A 58 12.60 14.29 -0.38
N LEU A 59 12.68 14.89 0.81
CA LEU A 59 11.56 14.92 1.75
C LEU A 59 10.31 15.52 1.07
N GLY A 60 9.18 14.83 1.16
CA GLY A 60 7.91 15.20 0.53
C GLY A 60 7.83 14.98 -0.98
N GLN A 61 8.87 14.44 -1.61
CA GLN A 61 8.88 14.16 -3.06
C GLN A 61 7.91 13.02 -3.40
N ARG A 62 7.23 13.15 -4.54
CA ARG A 62 6.36 12.12 -5.08
C ARG A 62 7.15 10.86 -5.47
N LEU A 63 6.60 9.71 -5.10
CA LEU A 63 7.06 8.38 -5.49
C LEU A 63 6.03 7.73 -6.42
N ALA A 64 6.50 6.85 -7.30
CA ALA A 64 5.65 5.98 -8.10
C ALA A 64 5.49 4.62 -7.41
N LEU A 65 4.28 4.07 -7.50
CA LEU A 65 3.98 2.71 -7.07
C LEU A 65 3.66 1.90 -8.33
N VAL A 66 4.31 0.75 -8.49
CA VAL A 66 4.14 -0.11 -9.65
C VAL A 66 3.80 -1.51 -9.16
N ARG A 67 2.70 -2.09 -9.65
CA ARG A 67 2.33 -3.47 -9.35
C ARG A 67 3.28 -4.43 -10.08
N ALA A 68 3.79 -5.42 -9.37
CA ALA A 68 4.60 -6.51 -9.90
C ALA A 68 3.94 -7.87 -9.59
N PRO A 69 2.78 -8.20 -10.17
CA PRO A 69 2.02 -9.41 -9.84
C PRO A 69 2.75 -10.71 -10.20
N ASP A 70 3.69 -10.66 -11.17
CA ASP A 70 4.47 -11.79 -11.62
C ASP A 70 5.77 -12.00 -10.81
N ASN A 71 5.94 -11.29 -9.69
CA ASN A 71 7.10 -11.46 -8.82
C ASN A 71 7.13 -12.89 -8.25
N ALA A 72 8.26 -13.58 -8.45
CA ALA A 72 8.40 -15.00 -8.10
C ALA A 72 8.29 -15.31 -6.59
N PHE A 73 8.41 -14.29 -5.74
CA PHE A 73 8.41 -14.43 -4.28
C PHE A 73 7.11 -13.94 -3.63
N ASP A 74 6.47 -12.93 -4.23
CA ASP A 74 5.27 -12.28 -3.66
C ASP A 74 4.35 -11.73 -4.77
N GLY A 75 3.19 -12.39 -5.00
CA GLY A 75 2.21 -11.93 -6.00
C GLY A 75 1.54 -10.58 -5.65
N TYR A 76 1.65 -10.13 -4.40
CA TYR A 76 1.17 -8.81 -3.98
C TYR A 76 2.22 -7.72 -4.11
N ALA A 77 3.43 -8.04 -4.61
CA ALA A 77 4.53 -7.09 -4.67
C ALA A 77 4.15 -5.74 -5.30
N VAL A 78 4.46 -4.66 -4.57
CA VAL A 78 4.35 -3.28 -5.04
C VAL A 78 5.72 -2.66 -4.98
N GLU A 79 6.24 -2.29 -6.13
CA GLU A 79 7.53 -1.63 -6.28
C GLU A 79 7.39 -0.13 -5.98
N VAL A 80 8.43 0.45 -5.39
CA VAL A 80 8.53 1.88 -5.09
C VAL A 80 9.60 2.50 -5.97
N TRP A 81 9.22 3.50 -6.75
CA TRP A 81 10.06 4.12 -7.77
C TRP A 81 10.29 5.61 -7.52
N LEU A 82 11.51 6.08 -7.79
CA LEU A 82 11.85 7.49 -7.89
C LEU A 82 11.64 7.97 -9.33
N GLY A 83 10.58 8.76 -9.54
CA GLY A 83 10.13 9.11 -10.89
C GLY A 83 9.83 7.84 -11.70
N ASN A 84 10.21 7.85 -12.98
CA ASN A 84 9.97 6.73 -13.90
C ASN A 84 11.25 5.93 -14.21
N GLY A 85 12.33 6.14 -13.44
CA GLY A 85 13.66 5.71 -13.86
C GLY A 85 14.41 4.81 -12.88
N VAL A 86 14.17 4.95 -11.58
CA VAL A 86 14.94 4.20 -10.56
C VAL A 86 14.01 3.53 -9.58
N MET A 87 14.04 2.20 -9.56
CA MET A 87 13.42 1.42 -8.50
C MET A 87 14.22 1.62 -7.21
N LEU A 88 13.54 1.96 -6.11
CA LEU A 88 14.15 2.15 -4.81
C LEU A 88 14.00 0.91 -3.93
N GLY A 89 12.92 0.15 -4.10
CA GLY A 89 12.60 -1.00 -3.27
C GLY A 89 11.15 -1.44 -3.45
N HIS A 90 10.60 -2.06 -2.41
CA HIS A 90 9.22 -2.53 -2.37
C HIS A 90 8.48 -1.97 -1.15
N LEU A 91 7.15 -1.93 -1.23
CA LEU A 91 6.35 -1.90 -0.02
C LEU A 91 6.59 -3.18 0.78
N PRO A 92 6.62 -3.12 2.13
CA PRO A 92 6.63 -4.30 2.98
C PRO A 92 5.46 -5.24 2.65
N ALA A 93 5.67 -6.55 2.79
CA ALA A 93 4.71 -7.57 2.33
C ALA A 93 3.33 -7.46 3.01
N ASP A 94 3.29 -7.06 4.28
CA ASP A 94 2.06 -6.79 5.02
C ASP A 94 1.27 -5.62 4.39
N VAL A 95 1.95 -4.50 4.11
CA VAL A 95 1.33 -3.35 3.44
C VAL A 95 0.92 -3.68 2.01
N ALA A 96 1.78 -4.39 1.27
CA ALA A 96 1.52 -4.82 -0.09
C ALA A 96 0.28 -5.73 -0.18
N GLY A 97 0.11 -6.65 0.79
CA GLY A 97 -1.06 -7.51 0.90
C GLY A 97 -2.37 -6.74 1.09
N TRP A 98 -2.35 -5.57 1.74
CA TRP A 98 -3.54 -4.73 1.90
C TRP A 98 -3.91 -3.99 0.61
N VAL A 99 -2.91 -3.50 -0.12
CA VAL A 99 -3.14 -2.54 -1.21
C VAL A 99 -3.11 -3.15 -2.60
N ALA A 100 -2.53 -4.33 -2.80
CA ALA A 100 -2.36 -4.94 -4.12
C ALA A 100 -3.69 -5.17 -4.85
N GLY A 101 -4.64 -5.85 -4.21
CA GLY A 101 -5.98 -6.06 -4.78
C GLY A 101 -6.71 -4.75 -5.09
N PRO A 102 -6.81 -3.80 -4.14
CA PRO A 102 -7.35 -2.47 -4.41
C PRO A 102 -6.69 -1.73 -5.58
N LEU A 103 -5.36 -1.80 -5.70
CA LEU A 103 -4.61 -1.21 -6.81
C LEU A 103 -4.96 -1.88 -8.15
N ASP A 104 -5.06 -3.20 -8.17
CA ASP A 104 -5.45 -3.97 -9.36
C ASP A 104 -6.89 -3.65 -9.79
N ALA A 105 -7.75 -3.29 -8.83
CA ALA A 105 -9.11 -2.78 -9.08
C ALA A 105 -9.17 -1.28 -9.48
N GLY A 106 -8.01 -0.62 -9.60
CA GLY A 106 -7.92 0.80 -9.99
C GLY A 106 -8.20 1.81 -8.87
N ARG A 107 -8.25 1.37 -7.60
CA ARG A 107 -8.42 2.30 -6.47
C ARG A 107 -7.16 3.14 -6.31
N PRO A 108 -7.28 4.48 -6.15
CA PRO A 108 -6.11 5.35 -6.13
C PRO A 108 -5.28 5.15 -4.87
N LEU A 109 -3.95 5.07 -5.05
CA LEU A 109 -2.95 5.17 -3.99
C LEU A 109 -1.83 6.10 -4.41
N ARG A 110 -1.43 6.98 -3.50
CA ARG A 110 -0.42 8.00 -3.73
C ARG A 110 0.69 7.83 -2.71
N ALA A 111 1.93 7.94 -3.17
CA ALA A 111 3.11 7.74 -2.31
C ALA A 111 4.02 8.96 -2.34
N TYR A 112 4.52 9.33 -1.16
CA TYR A 112 5.44 10.44 -0.96
C TYR A 112 6.55 10.03 -0.01
N CYS A 113 7.76 10.54 -0.21
CA CYS A 113 8.85 10.29 0.71
C CYS A 113 8.62 11.05 2.04
N SER A 114 8.25 10.35 3.10
CA SER A 114 8.04 10.93 4.45
C SER A 114 9.33 11.05 5.24
N HIS A 115 10.29 10.15 4.99
CA HIS A 115 11.62 10.24 5.57
C HIS A 115 12.65 9.70 4.56
N PRO A 116 13.59 10.52 4.06
CA PRO A 116 14.44 10.10 2.94
C PRO A 116 15.56 9.11 3.33
N GLY A 117 15.70 8.80 4.63
CA GLY A 117 16.57 7.74 5.17
C GLY A 117 17.99 8.18 5.53
N ASP A 118 18.89 7.22 5.67
CA ASP A 118 20.26 7.44 6.13
C ASP A 118 21.26 6.44 5.52
N TRP A 119 20.94 5.92 4.33
CA TRP A 119 21.76 4.92 3.60
C TRP A 119 21.73 3.51 4.18
N THR A 120 21.08 3.31 5.33
CA THR A 120 20.88 1.97 5.87
C THR A 120 19.63 1.32 5.29
N PRO A 121 19.58 -0.03 5.26
CA PRO A 121 18.35 -0.76 4.97
C PRO A 121 17.19 -0.25 5.84
N TRP A 122 15.97 -0.17 5.29
CA TRP A 122 14.75 0.25 6.00
C TRP A 122 14.66 1.72 6.45
N SER A 123 15.67 2.54 6.15
CA SER A 123 15.72 3.95 6.58
C SER A 123 14.81 4.90 5.79
N LEU A 124 14.52 4.56 4.52
CA LEU A 124 13.54 5.28 3.70
C LEU A 124 12.12 4.95 4.18
N ARG A 125 11.31 5.99 4.41
CA ARG A 125 9.87 5.86 4.69
C ARG A 125 9.04 6.54 3.61
N ALA A 126 7.88 5.96 3.34
CA ALA A 126 6.90 6.47 2.42
C ALA A 126 5.56 6.70 3.14
N LEU A 127 5.01 7.91 2.96
CA LEU A 127 3.63 8.22 3.24
C LEU A 127 2.77 7.77 2.06
N LEU A 128 1.86 6.85 2.34
CA LEU A 128 0.81 6.38 1.45
C LEU A 128 -0.49 7.13 1.78
N VAL A 129 -1.20 7.62 0.76
CA VAL A 129 -2.49 8.31 0.89
C VAL A 129 -3.43 7.83 -0.20
N GLY A 130 -4.63 7.39 0.17
CA GLY A 130 -5.66 7.08 -0.80
C GLY A 130 -6.50 5.86 -0.48
N GLU A 131 -7.62 5.77 -1.19
CA GLU A 131 -8.67 4.79 -0.97
C GLU A 131 -8.18 3.34 -0.94
N ALA A 132 -7.11 3.00 -1.66
CA ALA A 132 -6.56 1.64 -1.65
C ALA A 132 -6.13 1.13 -0.25
N LEU A 133 -5.98 2.02 0.73
CA LEU A 133 -5.67 1.67 2.12
C LEU A 133 -6.89 1.27 2.96
N VAL A 134 -8.11 1.51 2.48
CA VAL A 134 -9.30 1.01 3.18
C VAL A 134 -9.42 -0.47 2.86
N GLU A 135 -9.35 -1.30 3.91
CA GLU A 135 -9.66 -2.73 3.80
C GLU A 135 -10.94 -2.91 2.98
N PRO A 136 -10.98 -3.86 2.03
CA PRO A 136 -12.21 -4.17 1.35
C PRO A 136 -13.21 -4.62 2.42
N ASN A 137 -14.31 -3.87 2.53
CA ASN A 137 -15.48 -4.29 3.29
C ASN A 137 -16.20 -5.37 2.47
N GLU A 138 -15.52 -6.50 2.24
CA GLU A 138 -16.09 -7.63 1.53
C GLU A 138 -16.82 -8.46 2.58
N PRO A 139 -18.18 -8.52 2.58
CA PRO A 139 -18.83 -9.64 3.24
C PRO A 139 -18.22 -10.92 2.65
N PRO A 140 -18.00 -11.97 3.46
CA PRO A 140 -17.43 -13.21 2.95
C PRO A 140 -18.18 -13.61 1.68
N PRO A 141 -17.49 -14.11 0.64
CA PRO A 141 -18.18 -14.53 -0.58
C PRO A 141 -19.33 -15.42 -0.16
N ASP A 142 -20.54 -15.12 -0.62
CA ASP A 142 -21.73 -15.92 -0.36
C ASP A 142 -21.37 -17.37 -0.74
N GLU A 143 -20.92 -18.16 0.24
CA GLU A 143 -20.93 -19.59 0.14
C GLU A 143 -22.41 -19.88 -0.16
N PRO A 144 -22.77 -20.44 -1.33
CA PRO A 144 -24.16 -20.69 -1.60
C PRO A 144 -24.63 -21.55 -0.45
N CYS A 145 -25.52 -20.98 0.37
CA CYS A 145 -25.98 -21.56 1.61
C CYS A 145 -26.35 -23.01 1.30
N ARG A 146 -25.46 -23.96 1.64
CA ARG A 146 -25.75 -25.37 1.50
C ARG A 146 -26.74 -25.63 2.61
N LEU A 147 -28.01 -25.37 2.32
CA LEU A 147 -29.10 -25.94 3.08
C LEU A 147 -28.73 -27.41 3.28
N PRO A 148 -28.71 -27.93 4.52
CA PRO A 148 -28.54 -29.35 4.69
C PRO A 148 -29.59 -30.00 3.81
N ALA A 149 -29.16 -30.94 2.97
CA ALA A 149 -30.09 -31.74 2.20
C ALA A 149 -31.10 -32.31 3.20
N VAL A 150 -32.31 -31.77 3.19
CA VAL A 150 -33.43 -32.36 3.91
C VAL A 150 -33.64 -33.68 3.18
N VAL A 151 -33.08 -34.75 3.75
CA VAL A 151 -33.50 -36.10 3.43
C VAL A 151 -34.95 -36.14 3.89
N VAL A 152 -35.87 -35.94 2.95
CA VAL A 152 -37.28 -36.24 3.16
C VAL A 152 -37.30 -37.75 3.41
N ALA A 153 -37.41 -38.14 4.67
CA ALA A 153 -37.79 -39.50 5.02
C ALA A 153 -39.16 -39.72 4.38
N ALA A 154 -39.22 -40.59 3.39
CA ALA A 154 -40.46 -41.10 2.87
C ALA A 154 -41.05 -42.04 3.93
N ASP A 155 -41.80 -41.47 4.86
CA ASP A 155 -42.82 -42.21 5.60
C ASP A 155 -44.15 -41.88 4.93
N ASP A 156 -44.68 -42.85 4.18
CA ASP A 156 -46.12 -42.99 3.93
C ASP A 156 -46.37 -44.45 3.51
N ASP A 157 -46.30 -45.34 4.51
CA ASP A 157 -47.12 -46.56 4.53
C ASP A 157 -48.58 -46.13 4.74
N ILE A 158 -49.32 -45.93 3.65
CA ILE A 158 -50.78 -45.83 3.69
C ILE A 158 -51.36 -47.19 3.24
N PRO A 159 -51.93 -48.02 4.14
CA PRO A 159 -52.69 -49.17 3.72
C PRO A 159 -54.07 -48.74 3.21
N PHE A 160 -54.46 -49.31 2.07
CA PHE A 160 -55.76 -49.17 1.39
C PHE A 160 -56.92 -49.77 2.20
#